data_AF-A0A958L747-F1
#
_entry.id   AF-A0A958L747-F1
#
_cell.length_a   1.000
_cell.length_b   1.000
_cell.length_c   1.000
_cell.angle_alpha   90.00
_cell.angle_beta   90.00
_cell.angle_gamma   90.00
#
_symmetry.space_group_name_H-M   'P 1'
#
loop_
_entity.id
_entity.type
_entity.pdbx_description
1 polymer ?
#
loop_
_entity_poly.entity_id
_entity_poly.type
_entity_poly.pdbx_seq_one_letter_code
_entity_poly.pdbx_strand_id
1 'polypeptide(L)'
;MSSALSIQYYLTEVLGVSQCLMPKDFAGTVESEEDVAIAFLAPNPLTKSEEQLLKKMALACPIQPVKILNLDPLLGRDEIEMRLKQLAPQKALIFGETLFHVIKGHDANFFAYINEAFEFAGVNLFASHELSDMCKGPNVNLLKKQVWQQMKQLS
;
A
#
# COMPACT_ATOMS: atom_id res chain seq x y z
N MET A 1 -40.36 -37.62 -40.97
CA MET A 1 -39.38 -38.04 -39.94
C MET A 1 -39.43 -36.99 -38.84
N SER A 2 -40.39 -37.07 -37.90
CA SER A 2 -40.35 -37.74 -36.58
C SER A 2 -39.29 -37.19 -35.61
N SER A 3 -39.77 -36.45 -34.60
CA SER A 3 -39.58 -36.58 -33.13
C SER A 3 -38.18 -36.86 -32.56
N ALA A 4 -37.74 -36.40 -31.39
CA ALA A 4 -38.23 -35.55 -30.31
C ALA A 4 -37.07 -35.38 -29.28
N LEU A 5 -37.29 -34.55 -28.25
CA LEU A 5 -36.51 -34.35 -27.04
C LEU A 5 -35.97 -35.63 -26.36
N SER A 6 -34.89 -35.50 -25.58
CA SER A 6 -34.73 -36.31 -24.35
C SER A 6 -34.06 -35.52 -23.22
N ILE A 7 -34.82 -35.40 -22.14
CA ILE A 7 -34.59 -34.68 -20.89
C ILE A 7 -33.71 -35.50 -19.94
N GLN A 8 -32.98 -34.79 -19.07
CA GLN A 8 -32.31 -35.22 -17.85
C GLN A 8 -33.06 -36.32 -17.08
N TYR A 9 -32.40 -37.39 -16.64
CA TYR A 9 -32.76 -38.16 -15.43
C TYR A 9 -31.61 -39.12 -15.11
N TYR A 10 -30.85 -38.88 -14.03
CA TYR A 10 -30.83 -39.81 -12.90
C TYR A 10 -29.97 -39.25 -11.76
N LEU A 11 -30.68 -38.82 -10.71
CA LEU A 11 -30.14 -38.61 -9.38
C LEU A 11 -30.34 -39.92 -8.59
N THR A 12 -29.57 -40.04 -7.53
CA THR A 12 -29.89 -40.67 -6.25
C THR A 12 -29.41 -42.11 -5.97
N GLU A 13 -28.71 -42.17 -4.83
CA GLU A 13 -28.82 -43.19 -3.79
C GLU A 13 -28.01 -44.48 -3.90
N VAL A 14 -26.84 -44.46 -3.24
CA VAL A 14 -26.53 -45.49 -2.23
C VAL A 14 -25.98 -44.78 -0.98
N LEU A 15 -26.86 -44.54 -0.01
CA LEU A 15 -26.50 -44.20 1.38
C LEU A 15 -26.30 -45.50 2.15
N GLY A 16 -25.24 -45.58 2.97
CA GLY A 16 -25.04 -46.75 3.84
C GLY A 16 -23.80 -46.71 4.74
N VAL A 17 -23.87 -45.90 5.81
CA VAL A 17 -23.23 -46.11 7.13
C VAL A 17 -21.78 -45.61 7.35
N SER A 18 -21.73 -44.43 7.99
CA SER A 18 -20.99 -44.08 9.23
C SER A 18 -19.44 -44.08 9.25
N GLN A 19 -18.87 -42.87 9.25
CA GLN A 19 -17.99 -42.42 10.35
C GLN A 19 -18.02 -40.91 10.47
N CYS A 20 -18.55 -40.44 11.60
CA CYS A 20 -18.44 -39.09 12.10
C CYS A 20 -16.99 -38.87 12.57
N LEU A 21 -16.23 -38.05 11.83
CA LEU A 21 -14.96 -37.52 12.28
C LEU A 21 -14.99 -36.00 12.04
N MET A 22 -15.36 -35.26 13.09
CA MET A 22 -14.77 -33.94 13.31
C MET A 22 -13.42 -34.16 14.00
N PRO A 23 -12.35 -33.61 13.41
CA PRO A 23 -11.58 -32.58 14.08
C PRO A 23 -11.66 -31.32 13.20
N LYS A 24 -12.17 -30.18 13.70
CA LYS A 24 -11.37 -29.17 14.43
C LYS A 24 -9.96 -29.03 13.82
N ASP A 25 -9.62 -27.81 13.43
CA ASP A 25 -8.34 -27.41 12.83
C ASP A 25 -8.28 -27.47 11.29
N PHE A 26 -9.25 -26.85 10.61
CA PHE A 26 -8.96 -26.24 9.32
C PHE A 26 -8.14 -24.98 9.59
N ALA A 27 -6.82 -25.18 9.60
CA ALA A 27 -5.81 -24.16 9.66
C ALA A 27 -6.01 -23.11 8.57
N GLY A 28 -5.77 -21.86 8.96
CA GLY A 28 -5.86 -20.69 8.08
C GLY A 28 -7.08 -19.85 8.42
N THR A 29 -7.06 -19.21 9.59
CA THR A 29 -7.59 -17.85 9.65
C THR A 29 -6.97 -17.12 8.47
N VAL A 30 -7.78 -16.83 7.44
CA VAL A 30 -7.42 -15.86 6.42
C VAL A 30 -6.99 -14.65 7.23
N GLU A 31 -5.70 -14.34 7.25
CA GLU A 31 -5.23 -13.05 7.71
C GLU A 31 -6.02 -12.07 6.86
N SER A 32 -7.02 -11.45 7.48
CA SER A 32 -7.80 -10.41 6.84
C SER A 32 -6.77 -9.46 6.23
N GLU A 33 -6.76 -9.31 4.91
CA GLU A 33 -6.05 -8.22 4.27
C GLU A 33 -6.63 -6.96 4.90
N GLU A 34 -5.95 -6.44 5.93
CA GLU A 34 -6.32 -5.19 6.54
C GLU A 34 -6.23 -4.16 5.43
N ASP A 35 -7.39 -3.62 5.03
CA ASP A 35 -7.47 -2.59 4.01
C ASP A 35 -6.50 -1.47 4.37
N VAL A 36 -5.41 -1.37 3.61
CA VAL A 36 -4.33 -0.45 3.94
C VAL A 36 -4.83 0.96 3.75
N ALA A 37 -4.92 1.73 4.82
CA ALA A 37 -5.43 3.08 4.72
C ALA A 37 -4.40 4.01 4.07
N ILE A 38 -3.12 3.84 4.42
CA ILE A 38 -2.04 4.66 3.86
C ILE A 38 -0.74 3.90 3.62
N ALA A 39 -0.10 4.15 2.48
CA ALA A 39 1.22 3.62 2.15
C ALA A 39 2.29 4.72 2.23
N PHE A 40 3.39 4.47 2.95
CA PHE A 40 4.58 5.33 2.96
C PHE A 40 5.60 4.78 1.98
N LEU A 41 5.88 5.53 0.91
CA LEU A 41 6.84 5.17 -0.13
C LEU A 41 8.18 5.84 0.19
N ALA A 42 9.19 5.04 0.52
CA ALA A 42 10.52 5.54 0.89
C ALA A 42 11.61 4.92 0.00
N PRO A 43 12.66 5.68 -0.37
CA PRO A 43 13.73 5.18 -1.22
C PRO A 43 14.60 4.17 -0.49
N ASN A 44 15.05 3.11 -1.17
CA ASN A 44 16.05 2.16 -0.70
C ASN A 44 17.42 2.50 -1.33
N PRO A 45 18.53 2.51 -0.56
CA PRO A 45 18.67 2.19 0.85
C PRO A 45 18.29 3.32 1.81
N LEU A 46 17.73 2.94 2.97
CA LEU A 46 17.54 3.82 4.12
C LEU A 46 18.63 3.59 5.17
N THR A 47 19.04 4.66 5.83
CA THR A 47 19.85 4.59 7.04
C THR A 47 19.00 4.17 8.23
N LYS A 48 19.64 3.60 9.27
CA LYS A 48 18.96 3.24 10.54
C LYS A 48 18.15 4.39 11.15
N SER A 49 18.64 5.62 11.01
CA SER A 49 17.95 6.81 11.53
C SER A 49 16.67 7.12 10.76
N GLU A 50 16.69 6.97 9.43
CA GLU A 50 15.53 7.21 8.57
C GLU A 50 14.47 6.12 8.75
N GLU A 51 14.88 4.86 8.87
CA GLU A 51 13.97 3.75 9.21
C GLU A 51 13.26 3.96 10.56
N GLN A 52 14.01 4.40 11.58
CA GLN A 52 13.45 4.72 12.89
C GLN A 52 12.48 5.90 12.82
N LEU A 53 12.78 6.90 12.01
CA LEU A 53 11.90 8.05 11.79
C LEU A 53 10.59 7.61 11.11
N LEU A 54 10.68 6.87 10.01
CA LEU A 54 9.51 6.34 9.29
C LEU A 54 8.62 5.49 10.19
N LYS A 55 9.20 4.58 10.97
CA LYS A 55 8.44 3.74 11.91
C LYS A 55 7.72 4.59 12.95
N LYS A 56 8.37 5.61 13.50
CA LYS A 56 7.74 6.55 14.44
C LYS A 56 6.61 7.34 13.79
N MET A 57 6.79 7.78 12.54
CA MET A 57 5.77 8.50 11.80
C MET A 57 4.58 7.62 11.45
N ALA A 58 4.82 6.37 11.05
CA ALA A 58 3.77 5.40 10.77
C ALA A 58 2.94 5.12 12.03
N LEU A 59 3.57 4.92 13.18
CA LEU A 59 2.87 4.74 14.46
C LEU A 59 2.08 5.98 14.92
N ALA A 60 2.58 7.16 14.58
CA ALA A 60 1.98 8.42 14.97
C ALA A 60 0.97 8.94 13.94
N CYS A 61 0.83 8.27 12.78
CA CYS A 61 -0.11 8.66 11.74
C CYS A 61 -1.55 8.52 12.28
N PRO A 62 -2.40 9.56 12.12
CA PRO A 62 -3.78 9.54 12.63
C PRO A 62 -4.65 8.51 11.90
N ILE A 63 -4.24 8.10 10.70
CA ILE A 63 -4.94 7.10 9.88
C ILE A 63 -4.16 5.80 9.98
N GLN A 64 -4.85 4.72 10.31
CA GLN A 64 -4.31 3.36 10.36
C GLN A 64 -5.21 2.45 9.53
N PRO A 65 -4.70 1.36 8.96
CA PRO A 65 -3.31 0.87 9.06
C PRO A 65 -2.34 1.54 8.07
N VAL A 66 -1.10 1.81 8.53
CA VAL A 66 -0.01 2.34 7.69
C VAL A 66 0.93 1.22 7.25
N LYS A 67 1.17 1.09 5.94
CA LYS A 67 2.20 0.21 5.38
C LYS A 67 3.40 1.01 4.88
N ILE A 68 4.61 0.62 5.24
CA ILE A 68 5.83 1.21 4.69
C ILE A 68 6.32 0.35 3.53
N LEU A 69 6.51 0.95 2.36
CA LEU A 69 7.11 0.35 1.17
C LEU A 69 8.47 0.99 0.92
N ASN A 70 9.52 0.19 1.11
CA ASN A 70 10.87 0.57 0.71
C ASN A 70 11.05 0.19 -0.76
N LEU A 71 11.19 1.21 -1.61
CA LEU A 71 11.29 1.07 -3.06
C LEU A 71 12.69 1.46 -3.51
N ASP A 72 13.32 0.62 -4.30
CA ASP A 72 14.58 0.99 -4.96
C ASP A 72 14.27 2.03 -6.05
N PRO A 73 14.94 3.19 -6.07
CA PRO A 73 14.72 4.21 -7.10
C PRO A 73 15.07 3.75 -8.52
N LEU A 74 15.84 2.68 -8.67
CA LEU A 74 16.11 2.04 -9.96
C LEU A 74 14.94 1.22 -10.48
N LEU A 75 13.93 0.96 -9.64
CA LEU A 75 12.71 0.31 -10.08
C LEU A 75 11.99 1.22 -11.07
N GLY A 76 11.56 0.62 -12.19
CA GLY A 76 10.74 1.32 -13.16
C GLY A 76 9.38 1.71 -12.56
N ARG A 77 8.76 2.73 -13.14
CA ARG A 77 7.41 3.21 -12.79
C ARG A 77 6.38 2.08 -12.73
N ASP A 78 6.45 1.12 -13.64
CA ASP A 78 5.50 -0.01 -13.73
C ASP A 78 5.59 -0.95 -12.51
N GLU A 79 6.78 -1.14 -11.94
CA GLU A 79 6.94 -1.99 -10.76
C GLU A 79 6.40 -1.30 -9.50
N ILE A 80 6.59 0.02 -9.39
CA ILE A 80 5.98 0.82 -8.32
C ILE A 80 4.45 0.77 -8.43
N GLU A 81 3.92 0.89 -9.65
CA GLU A 81 2.48 0.77 -9.92
C GLU A 81 1.93 -0.60 -9.48
N MET A 82 2.62 -1.68 -9.84
CA MET A 82 2.21 -3.03 -9.46
C MET A 82 2.19 -3.23 -7.95
N ARG A 83 3.21 -2.75 -7.22
CA ARG A 83 3.27 -2.85 -5.76
C ARG A 83 2.17 -2.02 -5.09
N LEU A 84 1.85 -0.84 -5.63
CA LEU A 84 0.73 -0.04 -5.15
C LEU A 84 -0.62 -0.72 -5.40
N LYS A 85 -0.83 -1.30 -6.58
CA LYS A 85 -2.07 -2.05 -6.88
C LYS A 85 -2.25 -3.28 -6.01
N GLN A 86 -1.18 -4.01 -5.73
CA GLN A 86 -1.21 -5.17 -4.83
C GLN A 86 -1.57 -4.77 -3.40
N LEU A 87 -1.06 -3.62 -2.94
CA LEU A 87 -1.35 -3.11 -1.60
C LEU A 87 -2.71 -2.44 -1.50
N ALA A 88 -3.22 -1.92 -2.63
CA ALA A 88 -4.46 -1.16 -2.75
C ALA A 88 -4.69 -0.08 -1.66
N PRO A 89 -3.69 0.77 -1.36
CA PRO A 89 -3.85 1.75 -0.30
C PRO A 89 -4.82 2.87 -0.71
N GLN A 90 -5.59 3.42 0.23
CA GLN A 90 -6.48 4.54 -0.08
C GLN A 90 -5.69 5.81 -0.43
N LYS A 91 -4.58 6.05 0.28
CA LYS A 91 -3.67 7.19 0.09
C LYS A 91 -2.22 6.73 0.17
N ALA A 92 -1.30 7.48 -0.42
CA ALA A 92 0.12 7.21 -0.29
C ALA A 92 0.94 8.50 -0.11
N LEU A 93 2.01 8.41 0.67
CA LEU A 93 2.93 9.51 0.93
C LEU A 93 4.31 9.13 0.40
N ILE A 94 4.81 9.87 -0.57
CA ILE A 94 6.14 9.69 -1.15
C ILE A 94 7.14 10.53 -0.39
N PHE A 95 8.22 9.92 0.08
CA PHE A 95 9.34 10.63 0.70
C PHE A 95 10.46 10.84 -0.30
N GLY A 96 10.76 12.10 -0.58
CA GLY A 96 11.88 12.52 -1.41
C GLY A 96 11.59 12.64 -2.91
N GLU A 97 12.48 13.35 -3.57
CA GLU A 97 12.32 13.78 -4.97
C GLU A 97 12.55 12.64 -5.96
N THR A 98 13.49 11.73 -5.66
CA THR A 98 13.85 10.65 -6.59
C THR A 98 12.67 9.74 -6.91
N LEU A 99 11.96 9.23 -5.89
CA LEU A 99 10.76 8.39 -6.11
C LEU A 99 9.63 9.18 -6.77
N PHE A 100 9.48 10.46 -6.42
CA PHE A 100 8.50 11.32 -7.05
C PHE A 100 8.74 11.44 -8.56
N HIS A 101 10.00 11.66 -8.99
CA HIS A 101 10.33 11.75 -10.42
C HIS A 101 10.18 10.43 -11.17
N VAL A 102 10.42 9.29 -10.52
CA VAL A 102 10.12 7.97 -11.14
C VAL A 102 8.62 7.82 -11.41
N ILE A 103 7.77 8.27 -10.49
CA ILE A 103 6.31 8.14 -10.61
C ILE A 103 5.72 9.19 -11.55
N LYS A 104 6.07 10.46 -11.34
CA LYS A 104 5.44 11.61 -12.01
C LYS A 104 6.17 12.04 -13.29
N GLY A 105 7.44 11.68 -13.44
CA GLY A 105 8.34 12.10 -14.53
C GLY A 105 9.33 13.18 -14.08
N HIS A 106 10.48 13.24 -14.76
CA HIS A 106 11.59 14.14 -14.44
C HIS A 106 11.30 15.63 -14.70
N ASP A 107 10.27 15.94 -15.51
CA ASP A 107 9.89 17.32 -15.82
C ASP A 107 8.96 17.95 -14.75
N ALA A 108 8.51 17.16 -13.77
CA ALA A 108 7.59 17.61 -12.75
C ALA A 108 8.30 18.40 -11.65
N ASN A 109 7.76 19.55 -11.26
CA ASN A 109 8.35 20.35 -10.18
C ASN A 109 7.98 19.77 -8.80
N PHE A 110 8.88 18.97 -8.20
CA PHE A 110 8.69 18.33 -6.89
C PHE A 110 8.13 19.28 -5.82
N PHE A 111 8.65 20.50 -5.69
CA PHE A 111 8.23 21.45 -4.65
C PHE A 111 6.79 21.96 -4.81
N ALA A 112 6.26 21.99 -6.03
CA ALA A 112 4.86 22.32 -6.27
C ALA A 112 3.92 21.24 -5.70
N TYR A 113 4.35 19.98 -5.76
CA TYR A 113 3.56 18.82 -5.35
C TYR A 113 3.65 18.47 -3.86
N ILE A 114 4.48 19.17 -3.07
CA ILE A 114 4.58 18.93 -1.62
C ILE A 114 3.22 19.15 -0.95
N ASN A 115 2.42 20.11 -1.40
CA ASN A 115 1.10 20.40 -0.83
C ASN A 115 -0.07 20.05 -1.77
N GLU A 116 0.20 19.28 -2.81
CA GLU A 116 -0.79 18.92 -3.83
C GLU A 116 -0.93 17.40 -3.91
N ALA A 117 -2.17 16.93 -3.89
CA ALA A 117 -2.48 15.52 -4.13
C ALA A 117 -2.45 15.24 -5.63
N PHE A 118 -1.92 14.09 -6.04
CA PHE A 118 -2.03 13.63 -7.43
C PHE A 118 -2.34 12.14 -7.48
N GLU A 119 -3.03 11.73 -8.54
CA GLU A 119 -3.41 10.33 -8.70
C GLU A 119 -2.32 9.52 -9.43
N PHE A 120 -2.03 8.32 -8.93
CA PHE A 120 -1.22 7.32 -9.60
C PHE A 120 -1.69 5.91 -9.20
N ALA A 121 -1.82 5.01 -10.17
CA ALA A 121 -2.32 3.64 -9.94
C ALA A 121 -3.71 3.55 -9.28
N GLY A 122 -4.55 4.60 -9.41
CA GLY A 122 -5.84 4.69 -8.71
C GLY A 122 -5.74 5.08 -7.23
N VAL A 123 -4.55 5.49 -6.78
CA VAL A 123 -4.26 5.93 -5.41
C VAL A 123 -3.99 7.43 -5.38
N ASN A 124 -4.44 8.13 -4.33
CA ASN A 124 -4.08 9.52 -4.11
C ASN A 124 -2.70 9.63 -3.43
N LEU A 125 -1.71 10.15 -4.16
CA LEU A 125 -0.34 10.33 -3.72
C LEU A 125 -0.08 11.77 -3.28
N PHE A 126 0.77 11.91 -2.27
CA PHE A 126 1.24 13.18 -1.72
C PHE A 126 2.76 13.16 -1.66
N ALA A 127 3.42 14.23 -2.10
CA ALA A 127 4.88 14.33 -2.01
C ALA A 127 5.29 14.92 -0.65
N SER A 128 6.39 14.44 -0.12
CA SER A 128 6.96 14.86 1.16
C SER A 128 8.48 15.00 1.04
N HIS A 129 9.05 15.81 1.93
CA HIS A 129 10.49 16.06 2.00
C HIS A 129 11.31 14.77 2.19
N GLU A 130 12.60 14.84 1.89
CA GLU A 130 13.51 13.72 2.11
C GLU A 130 13.64 13.37 3.60
N LEU A 131 13.78 12.07 3.86
CA LEU A 131 14.02 11.56 5.21
C LEU A 131 15.38 11.99 5.75
N SER A 132 16.38 12.07 4.87
CA SER A 132 17.74 12.57 5.13
C SER A 132 17.70 13.97 5.75
N ASP A 133 16.96 14.89 5.13
CA ASP A 133 16.76 16.26 5.57
C ASP A 133 16.00 16.34 6.90
N MET A 134 14.99 15.48 7.09
CA MET A 134 14.27 15.37 8.37
C MET A 134 15.10 14.71 9.48
N CYS A 135 16.17 13.99 9.16
CA CYS A 135 17.07 13.41 10.14
C CYS A 135 18.21 14.35 10.52
N LYS A 136 18.81 15.08 9.56
CA LYS A 136 20.08 15.81 9.76
C LYS A 136 20.16 17.19 9.09
N GLY A 137 19.12 17.64 8.38
CA GLY A 137 19.15 18.90 7.63
C GLY A 137 19.12 20.16 8.49
N PRO A 138 19.41 21.34 7.91
CA PRO A 138 19.42 22.63 8.63
C PRO A 138 18.03 23.07 9.16
N ASN A 139 16.95 22.39 8.79
CA ASN A 139 15.57 22.74 9.13
C ASN A 139 14.74 21.57 9.67
N VAL A 140 15.37 20.57 10.31
CA VAL A 140 14.72 19.33 10.80
C VAL A 140 13.38 19.56 11.50
N ASN A 141 13.32 20.52 12.43
CA ASN A 141 12.11 20.79 13.22
C ASN A 141 10.98 21.36 12.35
N LEU A 142 11.32 22.22 11.38
CA LEU A 142 10.36 22.80 10.45
C LEU A 142 9.82 21.72 9.51
N LEU A 143 10.70 20.91 8.91
CA LEU A 143 10.32 19.85 7.98
C LEU A 143 9.44 18.80 8.65
N LYS A 144 9.83 18.32 9.85
CA LYS A 144 8.99 17.40 10.62
C LYS A 144 7.61 17.98 10.92
N LYS A 145 7.52 19.27 11.24
CA LYS A 145 6.25 19.95 11.49
C LYS A 145 5.39 20.01 10.23
N GLN A 146 5.98 20.31 9.08
CA GLN A 146 5.26 20.34 7.80
C GLN A 146 4.73 18.96 7.42
N VAL A 147 5.56 17.92 7.49
CA VAL A 147 5.10 16.55 7.18
C VAL A 147 4.04 16.06 8.18
N TRP A 148 4.17 16.45 9.45
CA TRP A 148 3.12 16.18 10.45
C TRP A 148 1.80 16.89 10.12
N GLN A 149 1.84 18.13 9.65
CA GLN A 149 0.66 18.85 9.21
C GLN A 149 0.03 18.20 7.97
N GLN A 150 0.84 17.75 7.01
CA GLN A 150 0.37 17.00 5.85
C GLN A 150 -0.33 15.71 6.29
N MET A 151 0.30 14.89 7.14
CA MET A 151 -0.33 13.65 7.63
C MET A 151 -1.67 13.90 8.33
N LYS A 152 -1.86 15.04 8.98
CA LYS A 152 -3.17 15.43 9.54
C LYS A 152 -4.20 15.79 8.48
N GLN A 153 -3.79 16.43 7.39
CA GLN A 153 -4.65 16.75 6.25
C GLN A 153 -5.06 15.52 5.44
N LEU A 154 -4.33 14.41 5.60
CA LEU A 154 -4.69 13.15 4.97
C LEU A 154 -5.88 12.47 5.65
N SER A 155 -6.26 12.84 6.88
CA SER A 155 -7.42 12.28 7.59
C SER A 155 -8.73 12.87 7.08
#